data_AF-A0A6B3FUH1-F1
#
_entry.id   AF-A0A6B3FUH1-F1
#
_cell.length_a   1.000
_cell.length_b   1.000
_cell.length_c   1.000
_cell.angle_alpha   90.00
_cell.angle_beta   90.00
_cell.angle_gamma   90.00
#
_symmetry.space_group_name_H-M   'P 1'
#
loop_
_entity.id
_entity.type
_entity.pdbx_description
1 polymer ?
#
loop_
_entity_poly.entity_id
_entity_poly.type
_entity_poly.pdbx_seq_one_letter_code
_entity_poly.pdbx_strand_id
1 'polypeptide(L)'
;LPKGVVVEHRSLAALLAHHRDRLMGPAEAANNGLPLRVAHTAAMTFDASLDPLLWMIAGHELHLVDDTTRRDPEALTALLHDRAIDVVETTPSYLEQLRACGLFAPGRPRPRV
;
A
#
# COMPACT_ATOMS: atom_id res chain seq x y z
N LEU A 1 -5.29 -25.41 18.06
CA LEU A 1 -4.08 -25.42 17.21
C LEU A 1 -4.27 -24.44 16.06
N PRO A 2 -3.21 -23.78 15.56
CA PRO A 2 -3.32 -22.88 14.40
C PRO A 2 -3.81 -23.62 13.14
N LYS A 3 -4.53 -22.92 12.26
CA LYS A 3 -5.03 -23.43 10.98
C LYS A 3 -4.29 -22.74 9.83
N GLY A 4 -3.55 -23.52 9.04
CA GLY A 4 -2.97 -23.03 7.79
C GLY A 4 -4.08 -22.81 6.75
N VAL A 5 -4.06 -21.65 6.10
CA VAL A 5 -4.97 -21.32 4.99
C VAL A 5 -4.19 -21.50 3.68
N VAL A 6 -4.65 -22.41 2.83
CA VAL A 6 -4.08 -22.60 1.50
C VAL A 6 -4.80 -21.67 0.52
N VAL A 7 -4.03 -20.82 -0.16
CA VAL A 7 -4.53 -19.91 -1.20
C VAL A 7 -3.93 -20.34 -2.53
N GLU A 8 -4.77 -20.57 -3.53
CA GLU A 8 -4.34 -21.00 -4.86
C GLU A 8 -3.94 -19.79 -5.72
N HIS A 9 -3.01 -19.99 -6.66
CA HIS A 9 -2.61 -18.94 -7.60
C HIS A 9 -3.78 -18.34 -8.40
N ARG A 10 -4.79 -19.16 -8.75
CA ARG A 10 -5.99 -18.66 -9.46
C ARG A 10 -6.79 -17.65 -8.65
N SER A 11 -6.78 -17.78 -7.33
CA SER A 11 -7.44 -16.83 -6.42
C SER A 11 -6.70 -15.49 -6.42
N LEU A 12 -5.36 -15.50 -6.43
CA LEU A 12 -4.55 -14.29 -6.56
C LEU A 12 -4.69 -13.64 -7.94
N ALA A 13 -4.78 -14.43 -9.00
CA ALA A 13 -5.03 -13.92 -10.35
C ALA A 13 -6.40 -13.23 -10.45
N ALA A 14 -7.44 -13.80 -9.83
CA ALA A 14 -8.76 -13.20 -9.76
C ALA A 14 -8.75 -11.89 -8.94
N LEU A 15 -8.02 -11.87 -7.82
CA LEU A 15 -7.84 -10.65 -7.01
C LEU A 15 -7.12 -9.55 -7.79
N LEU A 16 -6.05 -9.88 -8.50
CA LEU A 16 -5.34 -8.94 -9.37
C LEU A 16 -6.25 -8.38 -10.48
N ALA A 17 -7.05 -9.22 -11.11
CA ALA A 17 -8.02 -8.77 -12.12
C ALA A 17 -9.05 -7.80 -11.51
N HIS A 18 -9.52 -8.08 -10.29
CA HIS A 18 -10.41 -7.17 -9.56
C HIS A 18 -9.72 -5.83 -9.24
N HIS A 19 -8.50 -5.85 -8.69
CA HIS A 19 -7.79 -4.62 -8.35
C HIS A 19 -7.44 -3.78 -9.57
N ARG A 20 -7.13 -4.39 -10.72
CA ARG A 20 -6.93 -3.67 -11.98
C ARG A 20 -8.16 -2.85 -12.37
N ASP A 21 -9.35 -3.45 -12.30
CA ASP A 21 -10.62 -2.78 -12.64
C ASP A 21 -11.03 -1.74 -11.60
N ARG A 22 -10.92 -2.08 -10.30
CA ARG A 22 -11.56 -1.29 -9.23
C ARG A 22 -10.65 -0.29 -8.53
N LEU A 23 -9.35 -0.52 -8.51
CA LEU A 23 -8.39 0.31 -7.76
C LEU A 23 -7.34 0.93 -8.68
N MET A 24 -6.59 0.10 -9.41
CA MET A 24 -5.42 0.54 -10.18
C MET A 24 -5.83 1.39 -11.39
N GLY A 25 -6.78 0.94 -12.22
CA GLY A 25 -7.22 1.70 -13.39
C GLY A 25 -7.73 3.11 -13.06
N PRO A 26 -8.64 3.28 -12.07
CA PRO A 26 -9.03 4.61 -11.60
C PRO A 26 -7.87 5.44 -11.04
N ALA A 27 -6.96 4.82 -10.27
CA ALA A 27 -5.81 5.50 -9.69
C ALA A 27 -4.81 5.98 -10.75
N GLU A 28 -4.54 5.16 -11.77
CA GLU A 28 -3.71 5.50 -12.93
C GLU A 28 -4.34 6.64 -13.73
N ALA A 29 -5.65 6.59 -13.99
CA ALA A 29 -6.36 7.66 -14.69
C ALA A 29 -6.23 9.00 -13.93
N ALA A 30 -6.32 8.97 -12.61
CA ALA A 30 -6.08 10.13 -11.75
C ALA A 30 -4.60 10.57 -11.70
N ASN A 31 -3.68 9.72 -12.15
CA ASN A 31 -2.22 9.95 -12.20
C ASN A 31 -1.70 10.07 -13.65
N ASN A 32 -2.52 10.57 -14.58
CA ASN A 32 -2.16 10.79 -16.00
C ASN A 32 -1.71 9.51 -16.73
N GLY A 33 -2.21 8.35 -16.33
CA GLY A 33 -1.83 7.05 -16.87
C GLY A 33 -0.42 6.60 -16.46
N LEU A 34 0.22 7.25 -15.49
CA LEU A 34 1.55 6.89 -15.02
C LEU A 34 1.47 5.88 -13.87
N PRO A 35 2.47 4.98 -13.75
CA PRO A 35 2.62 4.11 -12.59
C PRO A 35 2.62 4.91 -11.28
N LEU A 36 2.19 4.25 -10.21
CA LEU A 36 2.05 4.81 -8.87
C LEU A 36 3.15 4.27 -7.97
N ARG A 37 3.47 4.99 -6.91
CA ARG A 37 4.39 4.54 -5.87
C ARG A 37 3.62 3.91 -4.71
N VAL A 38 3.93 2.67 -4.39
CA VAL A 38 3.23 1.86 -3.38
C VAL A 38 4.20 1.50 -2.26
N ALA A 39 3.82 1.70 -1.00
CA ALA A 39 4.63 1.27 0.13
C ALA A 39 4.24 -0.12 0.62
N HIS A 40 5.21 -1.00 0.77
CA HIS A 40 5.01 -2.31 1.41
C HIS A 40 5.24 -2.19 2.92
N THR A 41 4.16 -2.02 3.69
CA THR A 41 4.19 -1.79 5.15
C THR A 41 3.62 -2.97 5.95
N ALA A 42 2.86 -3.86 5.30
CA ALA A 42 2.30 -5.04 5.92
C ALA A 42 3.38 -6.08 6.26
N ALA A 43 3.18 -6.80 7.36
CA ALA A 43 4.04 -7.94 7.70
C ALA A 43 3.80 -9.08 6.70
N MET A 44 4.87 -9.74 6.23
CA MET A 44 4.78 -10.89 5.30
C MET A 44 4.04 -12.11 5.88
N THR A 45 3.75 -12.10 7.17
CA THR A 45 2.94 -13.12 7.85
C THR A 45 1.43 -12.84 7.78
N PHE A 46 1.02 -11.69 7.22
CA PHE A 46 -0.38 -11.31 7.01
C PHE A 46 -0.68 -11.27 5.51
N ASP A 47 -1.88 -11.69 5.12
CA ASP A 47 -2.29 -11.81 3.71
C ASP A 47 -2.30 -10.47 2.97
N ALA A 48 -2.58 -9.37 3.67
CA ALA A 48 -2.44 -7.99 3.18
C ALA A 48 -1.10 -7.72 2.46
N SER A 49 0.01 -8.36 2.90
CA SER A 49 1.31 -8.20 2.24
C SER A 49 1.33 -8.59 0.75
N LEU A 50 0.34 -9.35 0.29
CA LEU A 50 0.17 -9.66 -1.12
C LEU A 50 -0.32 -8.46 -1.93
N ASP A 51 -1.09 -7.53 -1.36
CA ASP A 51 -1.68 -6.44 -2.15
C ASP A 51 -0.62 -5.49 -2.75
N PRO A 52 0.35 -4.95 -1.99
CA PRO A 52 1.43 -4.15 -2.57
C PRO A 52 2.26 -4.91 -3.62
N LEU A 53 2.40 -6.24 -3.49
CA LEU A 53 3.04 -7.07 -4.50
C LEU A 53 2.20 -7.19 -5.78
N LEU A 54 0.87 -7.21 -5.69
CA LEU A 54 -0.01 -7.18 -6.85
C LEU A 54 0.12 -5.86 -7.63
N TRP A 55 0.30 -4.73 -6.94
CA TRP A 55 0.64 -3.45 -7.59
C TRP A 55 1.98 -3.54 -8.33
N MET A 56 3.02 -4.13 -7.73
CA MET A 56 4.29 -4.36 -8.44
C MET A 56 4.11 -5.22 -9.69
N ILE A 57 3.33 -6.31 -9.60
CA ILE A 57 3.03 -7.20 -10.75
C ILE A 57 2.24 -6.46 -11.84
N ALA A 58 1.43 -5.45 -11.48
CA ALA A 58 0.73 -4.61 -12.41
C ALA A 58 1.60 -3.50 -13.06
N GLY A 59 2.85 -3.34 -12.61
CA GLY A 59 3.82 -2.38 -13.20
C GLY A 59 4.05 -1.12 -12.37
N HIS A 60 3.53 -1.06 -11.14
CA HIS A 60 3.73 0.06 -10.22
C HIS A 60 5.07 -0.05 -9.47
N GLU A 61 5.56 1.08 -8.93
CA GLU A 61 6.82 1.15 -8.17
C GLU A 61 6.57 0.70 -6.73
N LEU A 62 7.27 -0.34 -6.28
CA LEU A 62 7.17 -0.84 -4.91
C LEU A 62 8.33 -0.35 -4.03
N HIS A 63 7.99 0.37 -2.96
CA HIS A 63 8.91 0.79 -1.93
C HIS A 63 8.86 -0.18 -0.75
N LEU A 64 9.95 -0.92 -0.53
CA LEU A 64 10.08 -1.76 0.65
C LEU A 64 10.41 -0.90 1.87
N VAL A 65 9.55 -0.93 2.88
CA VAL A 65 9.75 -0.20 4.14
C VAL A 65 10.29 -1.18 5.18
N ASP A 66 11.37 -0.81 5.86
CA ASP A 66 11.96 -1.66 6.88
C ASP A 66 11.06 -1.79 8.12
N ASP A 67 11.34 -2.82 8.92
CA ASP A 67 10.50 -3.20 10.05
C ASP A 67 10.45 -2.14 11.16
N THR A 68 11.50 -1.34 11.32
CA THR A 68 11.54 -0.27 12.32
C THR A 68 10.66 0.88 11.86
N THR A 69 10.84 1.35 10.62
CA THR A 69 10.06 2.46 10.08
C THR A 69 8.58 2.12 9.94
N ARG A 70 8.20 0.93 9.46
CA ARG A 70 6.77 0.57 9.27
C ARG A 70 5.98 0.45 10.58
N ARG A 71 6.64 0.41 11.74
CA ARG A 71 6.01 0.32 13.08
C ARG A 71 5.97 1.66 13.82
N ASP A 72 6.69 2.66 13.31
CA ASP A 72 6.78 4.01 13.87
C ASP A 72 5.93 4.96 13.00
N PRO A 73 4.79 5.46 13.50
CA PRO A 73 3.87 6.26 12.69
C PRO A 73 4.47 7.62 12.29
N GLU A 74 5.33 8.23 13.12
CA GLU A 74 6.05 9.46 12.77
C GLU A 74 7.06 9.21 11.64
N ALA A 75 7.90 8.18 11.79
CA ALA A 75 8.90 7.83 10.79
C ALA A 75 8.27 7.39 9.47
N LEU A 76 7.21 6.58 9.52
CA LEU A 76 6.48 6.17 8.33
C LEU A 76 5.85 7.38 7.65
N THR A 77 5.19 8.28 8.39
CA THR A 77 4.59 9.49 7.81
C THR A 77 5.64 10.35 7.10
N ALA A 78 6.82 10.52 7.70
CA ALA A 78 7.94 11.22 7.05
C ALA A 78 8.35 10.54 5.74
N LEU A 79 8.54 9.22 5.75
CA LEU A 79 8.90 8.44 4.55
C LEU A 79 7.85 8.56 3.45
N LEU A 80 6.56 8.47 3.78
CA LEU A 80 5.46 8.56 2.81
C LEU A 80 5.46 9.91 2.09
N HIS A 81 5.71 11.00 2.82
CA HIS A 81 5.86 12.33 2.23
C HIS A 81 7.13 12.45 1.38
N ASP A 82 8.28 12.03 1.93
CA ASP A 82 9.59 12.25 1.31
C ASP A 82 9.78 11.42 0.03
N ARG A 83 9.14 10.24 -0.03
CA ARG A 83 9.11 9.39 -1.22
C ARG A 83 7.93 9.67 -2.15
N ALA A 84 7.03 10.55 -1.73
CA ALA A 84 5.77 10.84 -2.42
C ALA A 84 5.01 9.55 -2.77
N ILE A 85 4.79 8.70 -1.76
CA ILE A 85 4.03 7.46 -1.91
C ILE A 85 2.57 7.81 -2.23
N ASP A 86 2.03 7.15 -3.25
CA ASP A 86 0.66 7.34 -3.72
C ASP A 86 -0.33 6.36 -3.09
N VAL A 87 0.11 5.15 -2.76
CA VAL A 87 -0.76 4.06 -2.29
C VAL A 87 -0.21 3.46 -1.00
N VAL A 88 -1.06 3.35 0.01
CA VAL A 88 -0.77 2.65 1.27
C VAL A 88 -1.96 1.79 1.68
N GLU A 89 -1.75 0.49 1.76
CA GLU A 89 -2.66 -0.40 2.45
C GLU A 89 -2.37 -0.36 3.96
N THR A 90 -3.39 -0.09 4.77
CA THR A 90 -3.24 -0.08 6.23
C THR A 90 -4.55 -0.37 6.94
N THR A 91 -4.47 -0.72 8.21
CA THR A 91 -5.66 -0.91 9.05
C THR A 91 -6.21 0.44 9.52
N PRO A 92 -7.53 0.57 9.76
CA PRO A 92 -8.12 1.83 10.21
C PRO A 92 -7.46 2.41 11.46
N SER A 93 -7.13 1.57 12.45
CA SER A 93 -6.48 2.02 13.69
C SER A 93 -5.08 2.60 13.44
N TYR A 94 -4.32 2.04 12.49
CA TYR A 94 -2.99 2.56 12.18
C TYR A 94 -3.07 3.81 11.30
N LEU A 95 -4.05 3.91 10.39
CA LEU A 95 -4.33 5.13 9.65
C LEU A 95 -4.61 6.32 10.58
N GLU A 96 -5.33 6.12 11.67
CA GLU A 96 -5.57 7.17 12.67
C GLU A 96 -4.28 7.67 13.33
N GLN A 97 -3.31 6.78 13.58
CA GLN A 97 -2.00 7.16 14.08
C GLN A 97 -1.23 8.00 13.05
N LEU A 98 -1.18 7.55 11.78
CA LEU A 98 -0.54 8.30 10.70
C LEU A 98 -1.19 9.68 10.49
N ARG A 99 -2.52 9.75 10.60
CA ARG A 99 -3.27 11.00 10.55
C ARG A 99 -2.86 11.94 11.69
N ALA A 100 -2.73 11.43 12.91
CA ALA A 100 -2.25 12.22 14.06
C ALA A 100 -0.80 12.72 13.88
N CYS A 101 0.04 11.95 13.19
CA CYS A 101 1.39 12.34 12.79
C CYS A 101 1.45 13.28 11.57
N GLY A 102 0.29 13.66 11.00
CA GLY A 102 0.20 14.66 9.95
C GLY A 102 0.27 14.12 8.52
N LEU A 103 -0.07 12.86 8.26
CA LEU A 103 -0.12 12.28 6.90
C LEU A 103 -0.97 13.11 5.91
N PHE A 104 -1.96 13.85 6.42
CA PHE A 104 -2.85 14.69 5.62
C PHE A 104 -2.62 16.20 5.84
N ALA A 105 -1.46 16.58 6.38
CA ALA A 105 -1.08 17.98 6.50
C ALA A 105 -1.03 18.66 5.11
N PRO A 106 -1.52 19.91 4.99
CA PRO A 106 -1.55 20.61 3.71
C PRO A 106 -0.13 20.87 3.17
N GLY A 107 -0.01 20.89 1.84
CA GLY A 107 1.24 21.27 1.16
C GLY A 107 2.31 20.18 1.08
N ARG A 108 2.03 18.94 1.50
CA ARG A 108 2.93 17.78 1.31
C ARG A 108 2.31 16.74 0.36
N PRO A 109 3.12 16.03 -0.45
CA PRO A 109 2.67 14.84 -1.17
C PRO A 109 2.12 13.82 -0.17
N ARG A 110 1.06 13.11 -0.52
CA ARG A 110 0.43 12.12 0.38
C ARG A 110 -0.19 10.98 -0.43
N PRO A 111 -0.41 9.81 0.19
CA PRO A 111 -1.20 8.75 -0.41
C PRO A 111 -2.60 9.24 -0.77
N ARG A 112 -3.09 8.78 -1.91
CA ARG A 112 -4.40 9.09 -2.50
C ARG A 112 -5.27 7.84 -2.69
N VAL A 113 -4.66 6.66 -2.52
CA VAL A 113 -5.27 5.34 -2.58
C VAL A 113 -4.99 4.60 -1.28
#